data_AF-A0A358ELL3-F1
#
_entry.id   AF-A0A358ELL3-F1
#
_cell.length_a   1.000
_cell.length_b   1.000
_cell.length_c   1.000
_cell.angle_alpha   90.00
_cell.angle_beta   90.00
_cell.angle_gamma   90.00
#
_symmetry.space_group_name_H-M   'P 1'
#
loop_
_entity.id
_entity.type
_entity.pdbx_description
1 polymer ?
#
loop_
_entity_poly.entity_id
_entity_poly.type
_entity_poly.pdbx_seq_one_letter_code
_entity_poly.pdbx_strand_id
1 'polypeptide(L)'
;FSVVGEPKREEMLTPLRTFHDIVLEHEGPNDGLVSSQSASWGKDITTWQADHAQQIGWFNEPSFDWRNGWGKILNQLKEMDR
;
A
#
# COMPACT_ATOMS: atom_id res chain seq x y z
N PHE A 1 -12.84 -4.37 4.68
CA PHE A 1 -11.59 -4.71 4.00
C PHE A 1 -10.82 -3.42 3.73
N SER A 2 -9.52 -3.40 3.99
CA SER A 2 -8.65 -2.30 3.60
C SER A 2 -7.30 -2.83 3.09
N VAL A 3 -6.63 -1.99 2.32
CA VAL A 3 -5.25 -2.23 1.86
C VAL A 3 -4.36 -1.18 2.51
N VAL A 4 -3.21 -1.59 3.02
CA VAL A 4 -2.16 -0.71 3.53
C VAL A 4 -0.88 -0.92 2.73
N GLY A 5 -0.05 0.11 2.58
CA GLY A 5 1.23 0.03 1.89
C GLY A 5 2.41 0.12 2.86
N GLU A 6 3.33 -0.84 2.78
CA GLU A 6 4.58 -0.89 3.55
C GLU A 6 5.75 -1.33 2.66
N PRO A 7 6.09 -0.57 1.60
CA PRO A 7 7.23 -0.89 0.74
C PRO A 7 8.55 -0.63 1.47
N LYS A 8 9.65 -1.16 0.93
CA LYS A 8 10.97 -0.66 1.33
C LYS A 8 11.16 0.74 0.77
N ARG A 9 11.79 1.61 1.56
CA ARG A 9 12.08 3.01 1.18
C ARG A 9 12.77 3.13 -0.19
N GLU A 10 13.67 2.21 -0.53
CA GLU A 10 14.43 2.21 -1.78
C GLU A 10 13.56 1.86 -3.00
N GLU A 11 12.45 1.15 -2.78
CA GLU A 11 11.50 0.70 -3.80
C GLU A 11 10.37 1.73 -4.03
N MET A 12 10.32 2.78 -3.20
CA MET A 12 9.38 3.89 -3.33
C MET A 12 9.80 4.88 -4.41
N LEU A 13 8.81 5.50 -5.03
CA LEU A 13 8.95 6.68 -5.86
C LEU A 13 9.72 7.77 -5.10
N THR A 14 10.82 8.24 -5.68
CA THR A 14 11.79 9.14 -5.01
C THR A 14 11.16 10.33 -4.26
N PRO A 15 10.17 11.07 -4.80
CA PRO A 15 9.54 12.18 -4.09
C PRO A 15 8.76 11.77 -2.83
N LEU A 16 8.34 10.50 -2.72
CA LEU A 16 7.62 9.99 -1.54
C LEU A 16 8.55 9.66 -0.38
N ARG A 17 9.87 9.49 -0.61
CA ARG A 17 10.80 9.03 0.43
C ARG A 17 10.95 10.00 1.60
N THR A 18 10.95 11.30 1.34
CA THR A 18 11.05 12.30 2.42
C THR A 18 9.80 12.30 3.29
N PHE A 19 8.62 12.19 2.69
CA PHE A 19 7.36 12.09 3.41
C PHE A 19 7.27 10.78 4.17
N HIS A 20 7.73 9.67 3.56
CA HIS A 20 7.87 8.39 4.22
C HIS A 20 8.68 8.49 5.51
N ASP A 21 9.84 9.15 5.47
CA ASP A 21 10.72 9.28 6.63
C ASP A 21 10.05 10.08 7.75
N ILE A 22 9.33 11.16 7.42
CA ILE A 22 8.57 11.97 8.39
C ILE A 22 7.44 11.15 9.01
N VAL A 23 6.64 10.45 8.20
CA VAL A 23 5.54 9.63 8.70
C VAL A 23 6.08 8.43 9.50
N LEU A 24 7.20 7.86 9.10
CA LEU A 24 7.86 6.77 9.82
C LEU A 24 8.28 7.19 11.23
N GLU A 25 8.83 8.40 11.37
CA GLU A 25 9.24 8.95 12.66
C GLU A 25 8.05 9.17 13.61
N HIS A 26 6.90 9.62 13.09
CA HIS A 26 5.76 10.04 13.92
C HIS A 26 4.65 8.98 14.07
N GLU A 27 4.41 8.18 13.05
CA GLU A 27 3.26 7.27 12.94
C GLU A 27 3.66 5.82 12.62
N GLY A 28 4.90 5.57 12.17
CA GLY A 28 5.42 4.24 11.88
C GLY A 28 5.27 3.81 10.40
N PRO A 29 5.13 2.50 10.12
CA PRO A 29 5.07 1.98 8.75
C PRO A 29 4.04 2.70 7.88
N ASN A 30 4.40 3.02 6.63
CA ASN A 30 3.59 3.85 5.76
C ASN A 30 3.93 3.67 4.27
N ASP A 31 3.05 4.16 3.42
CA ASP A 31 3.17 4.07 1.96
C ASP A 31 3.82 5.32 1.32
N GLY A 32 4.35 6.20 2.14
CA GLY A 32 4.96 7.47 1.75
C GLY A 32 4.07 8.67 1.95
N LEU A 33 2.76 8.49 2.18
CA LEU A 33 1.85 9.60 2.50
C LEU A 33 0.89 9.27 3.64
N VAL A 34 0.53 7.99 3.81
CA VAL A 34 -0.47 7.53 4.78
C VAL A 34 0.13 6.39 5.59
N SER A 35 0.03 6.48 6.93
CA SER A 35 0.46 5.41 7.82
C SER A 35 -0.42 4.17 7.71
N SER A 36 0.16 2.99 7.91
CA SER A 36 -0.57 1.71 7.97
C SER A 36 -1.67 1.75 9.02
N GLN A 37 -1.41 2.43 10.16
CA GLN A 37 -2.42 2.63 11.19
C GLN A 37 -3.62 3.42 10.67
N SER A 38 -3.38 4.53 9.96
CA SER A 38 -4.46 5.36 9.40
C SER A 38 -5.22 4.65 8.28
N ALA A 39 -4.56 3.85 7.45
CA ALA A 39 -5.17 3.11 6.34
C ALA A 39 -5.86 1.80 6.78
N SER A 40 -5.65 1.36 8.02
CA SER A 40 -6.28 0.17 8.58
C SER A 40 -7.75 0.42 8.91
N TRP A 41 -8.66 -0.23 8.17
CA TRP A 41 -10.10 -0.10 8.40
C TRP A 41 -10.83 -1.45 8.33
N GLY A 42 -11.55 -1.77 9.39
CA GLY A 42 -12.30 -3.02 9.52
C GLY A 42 -11.44 -4.18 10.02
N LYS A 43 -11.82 -5.41 9.68
CA LYS A 43 -11.15 -6.63 10.16
C LYS A 43 -10.16 -7.21 9.16
N ASP A 44 -10.50 -7.16 7.88
CA ASP A 44 -9.68 -7.76 6.82
C ASP A 44 -8.72 -6.71 6.25
N ILE A 45 -7.48 -6.76 6.70
CA ILE A 45 -6.42 -5.82 6.30
C ILE A 45 -5.40 -6.58 5.48
N THR A 46 -5.11 -6.10 4.28
CA THR A 46 -4.05 -6.63 3.42
C THR A 46 -2.91 -5.63 3.29
N THR A 47 -1.69 -6.08 3.56
CA THR A 47 -0.49 -5.26 3.38
C THR A 47 0.12 -5.50 2.00
N TRP A 48 0.36 -4.42 1.26
CA TRP A 48 1.10 -4.43 0.00
C TRP A 48 2.49 -3.84 0.18
N GLN A 49 3.46 -4.44 -0.51
CA GLN A 49 4.82 -3.88 -0.64
C GLN A 49 4.81 -2.82 -1.75
N ALA A 50 4.03 -1.76 -1.54
CA ALA A 50 3.72 -0.74 -2.54
C ALA A 50 3.60 0.64 -1.90
N ASP A 51 4.25 1.64 -2.50
CA ASP A 51 4.04 3.04 -2.14
C ASP A 51 2.66 3.55 -2.61
N HIS A 52 2.31 4.76 -2.20
CA HIS A 52 1.01 5.36 -2.47
C HIS A 52 0.67 5.46 -3.97
N ALA A 53 1.65 5.72 -4.83
CA ALA A 53 1.45 5.82 -6.27
C ALA A 53 1.32 4.43 -6.93
N GLN A 54 2.15 3.47 -6.48
CA GLN A 54 2.15 2.10 -6.97
C GLN A 54 0.81 1.40 -6.71
N GLN A 55 0.15 1.67 -5.57
CA GLN A 55 -1.17 1.12 -5.24
C GLN A 55 -2.24 1.42 -6.31
N ILE A 56 -2.14 2.55 -7.03
CA ILE A 56 -3.08 2.97 -8.09
C ILE A 56 -2.52 2.82 -9.50
N GLY A 57 -1.38 2.15 -9.66
CA GLY A 57 -0.83 1.86 -10.97
C GLY A 57 0.11 2.93 -11.54
N TRP A 58 0.48 3.95 -10.76
CA TRP A 58 1.30 5.07 -11.22
C TRP A 58 2.79 4.81 -11.03
N PHE A 59 3.59 5.29 -12.00
CA PHE A 59 5.06 5.26 -11.97
C PHE A 59 5.66 3.91 -11.56
N ASN A 60 5.00 2.80 -11.93
CA ASN A 60 5.39 1.48 -11.47
C ASN A 60 6.75 1.07 -12.04
N GLU A 61 7.75 1.16 -11.17
CA GLU A 61 8.92 0.30 -11.18
C GLU A 61 8.49 -1.17 -10.96
N PRO A 62 9.31 -2.17 -11.33
CA PRO A 62 8.95 -3.59 -11.26
C PRO A 62 8.78 -4.15 -9.84
N SER A 63 8.88 -3.32 -8.79
CA SER A 63 8.78 -3.73 -7.38
C SER A 63 7.38 -4.22 -6.98
N PHE A 64 6.32 -3.77 -7.66
CA PHE A 64 4.95 -4.17 -7.33
C PHE A 64 4.02 -4.31 -8.55
N ASP A 65 3.33 -5.45 -8.67
CA ASP A 65 2.27 -5.66 -9.68
C ASP A 65 0.89 -5.32 -9.10
N TRP A 66 0.49 -4.06 -9.26
CA TRP A 66 -0.81 -3.56 -8.83
C TRP A 66 -1.99 -4.28 -9.48
N ARG A 67 -1.87 -4.76 -10.72
CA ARG A 67 -2.97 -5.47 -11.40
C ARG A 67 -3.23 -6.80 -10.72
N ASN A 68 -2.16 -7.52 -10.37
CA ASN A 68 -2.26 -8.75 -9.60
C ASN A 68 -2.81 -8.48 -8.18
N GLY A 69 -2.31 -7.43 -7.52
CA GLY A 69 -2.79 -6.99 -6.20
C GLY A 69 -4.30 -6.77 -6.18
N TRP A 70 -4.81 -5.91 -7.06
CA TRP A 70 -6.25 -5.67 -7.17
C TRP A 70 -7.04 -6.89 -7.66
N GLY A 71 -6.47 -7.70 -8.55
CA GLY A 71 -7.08 -8.96 -8.99
C GLY A 71 -7.38 -9.91 -7.83
N LYS A 72 -6.46 -10.01 -6.86
CA LYS A 72 -6.68 -10.79 -5.62
C LYS A 72 -7.81 -10.22 -4.77
N ILE A 73 -7.87 -8.90 -4.58
CA ILE A 73 -8.94 -8.25 -3.82
C ILE A 73 -10.31 -8.53 -4.46
N LEU A 74 -10.42 -8.36 -5.76
CA LEU A 74 -11.67 -8.61 -6.49
C LEU A 74 -12.12 -10.07 -6.37
N ASN A 75 -11.19 -11.02 -6.34
CA ASN A 75 -11.52 -12.43 -6.13
C ASN A 75 -11.98 -12.70 -4.69
N GLN A 76 -11.33 -12.11 -3.69
CA GLN A 76 -11.77 -12.21 -2.29
C GLN A 76 -13.20 -11.67 -2.10
N LEU A 77 -13.51 -10.50 -2.69
CA LEU A 77 -14.85 -9.93 -2.62
C LEU A 77 -15.90 -10.86 -3.24
N LYS A 78 -15.59 -11.49 -4.40
CA LYS A 78 -16.49 -12.48 -5.02
C LYS A 78 -16.73 -13.72 -4.15
N GLU A 79 -15.79 -14.10 -3.31
CA GLU A 79 -15.93 -15.23 -2.39
C GLU A 79 -16.74 -14.86 -1.14
N MET A 80 -16.68 -13.59 -0.70
CA MET A 80 -17.48 -13.09 0.44
C MET A 80 -18.96 -12.91 0.10
N ASP A 81 -19.30 -12.65 -1.17
CA ASP A 81 -20.67 -12.49 -1.64
C ASP A 81 -21.40 -13.83 -1.92
N ARG A 82 -20.73 -14.97 -1.73
CA ARG A 82 -21.31 -16.32 -1.89
C ARG A 82 -21.75 -16.92 -0.56
#